data_AF-A0A7C3LJ41-F1
#
_entry.id   AF-A0A7C3LJ41-F1
#
_cell.length_a   1.000
_cell.length_b   1.000
_cell.length_c   1.000
_cell.angle_alpha   90.00
_cell.angle_beta   90.00
_cell.angle_gamma   90.00
#
_symmetry.space_group_name_H-M   'P 1'
#
loop_
_entity.id
_entity.type
_entity.pdbx_description
1 polymer ?
#
loop_
_entity_poly.entity_id
_entity_poly.type
_entity_poly.pdbx_seq_one_letter_code
_entity_poly.pdbx_strand_id
1 'polypeptide(L)'
;MNIVPIADFICRTMGGRPNQMDVSIYAGCPFDCACGKSHAFDPGTIRVLRELPWMRLVLVCPEGEYLTCVKIKGWFRYRLESLFGTQAQPGVDQEEQHG
;
A
#
# COMPACT_ATOMS: atom_id res chain seq x y z
N MET A 1 -17.15 15.92 -15.90
CA MET A 1 -16.25 15.82 -14.73
C MET A 1 -17.15 15.82 -13.51
N ASN A 2 -17.19 14.73 -12.74
CA ASN A 2 -18.10 14.60 -11.59
C ASN A 2 -17.31 14.84 -10.31
N ILE A 3 -17.75 15.82 -9.51
CA ILE A 3 -17.22 16.07 -8.17
C ILE A 3 -17.86 15.05 -7.22
N VAL A 4 -17.06 14.36 -6.43
CA VAL A 4 -17.52 13.36 -5.45
C VAL A 4 -17.06 13.75 -4.04
N PRO A 5 -17.77 13.34 -2.98
CA PRO A 5 -17.33 13.58 -1.60
C PRO A 5 -15.95 12.98 -1.32
N ILE A 6 -15.16 13.62 -0.46
CA ILE A 6 -13.77 13.20 -0.19
C ILE A 6 -13.67 11.78 0.38
N ALA A 7 -14.60 11.37 1.24
CA ALA A 7 -14.67 9.99 1.75
C ALA A 7 -14.92 8.99 0.61
N ASP A 8 -15.80 9.35 -0.33
CA ASP A 8 -16.09 8.56 -1.53
C ASP A 8 -14.90 8.50 -2.48
N PHE A 9 -14.16 9.60 -2.60
CA PHE A 9 -12.92 9.66 -3.34
C PHE A 9 -11.84 8.77 -2.70
N ILE A 10 -11.64 8.86 -1.38
CA ILE A 10 -10.68 8.05 -0.63
C ILE A 10 -11.05 6.57 -0.70
N CYS A 11 -12.34 6.22 -0.58
CA CYS A 11 -12.80 4.87 -0.86
C CYS A 11 -12.40 4.51 -2.30
N ARG A 12 -12.84 5.24 -3.33
CA ARG A 12 -12.54 4.91 -4.73
C ARG A 12 -11.04 4.85 -5.05
N THR A 13 -10.18 5.62 -4.37
CA THR A 13 -8.75 5.78 -4.70
C THR A 13 -7.77 5.09 -3.75
N MET A 14 -8.11 4.90 -2.48
CA MET A 14 -7.25 4.28 -1.46
C MET A 14 -7.85 3.05 -0.74
N GLY A 15 -9.15 2.71 -0.89
CA GLY A 15 -9.74 1.56 -0.16
C GLY A 15 -10.93 0.80 -0.79
N GLY A 16 -11.38 1.14 -1.99
CA GLY A 16 -12.73 0.82 -2.49
C GLY A 16 -12.80 -0.38 -3.42
N ARG A 17 -11.65 -0.99 -3.74
CA ARG A 17 -11.60 -2.32 -4.33
C ARG A 17 -10.56 -3.12 -3.55
N PRO A 18 -10.95 -4.23 -2.90
CA PRO A 18 -9.99 -5.14 -2.29
C PRO A 18 -8.98 -5.58 -3.35
N ASN A 19 -7.72 -5.77 -2.97
CA ASN A 19 -6.74 -6.47 -3.80
C ASN A 19 -7.39 -7.78 -4.32
N GLN A 20 -7.45 -7.94 -5.63
CA GLN A 20 -8.03 -9.10 -6.31
C GLN A 20 -6.95 -10.12 -6.70
N MET A 21 -5.68 -9.69 -6.69
CA MET A 21 -4.55 -10.58 -6.91
C MET A 21 -4.39 -11.53 -5.72
N ASP A 22 -4.28 -12.83 -5.99
CA ASP A 22 -3.79 -13.79 -4.99
C ASP A 22 -2.32 -13.46 -4.69
N VAL A 23 -2.08 -13.04 -3.45
CA VAL A 23 -0.75 -12.63 -2.96
C VAL A 23 -0.08 -13.70 -2.11
N SER A 24 -0.75 -14.83 -1.85
CA SER A 24 -0.21 -15.92 -1.02
C SER A 24 1.11 -16.47 -1.59
N ILE A 25 1.25 -16.51 -2.91
CA ILE A 25 2.45 -16.98 -3.62
C ILE A 25 3.69 -16.10 -3.42
N TYR A 26 3.52 -14.88 -2.89
CA TYR A 26 4.62 -13.97 -2.59
C TYR A 26 5.05 -14.04 -1.12
N ALA A 27 4.42 -14.89 -0.30
CA ALA A 27 4.79 -15.07 1.10
C ALA A 27 6.29 -15.43 1.23
N GLY A 28 6.97 -14.77 2.16
CA GLY A 28 8.42 -14.88 2.38
C GLY A 28 9.29 -14.07 1.41
N CYS A 29 8.74 -13.42 0.38
CA CYS A 29 9.53 -12.57 -0.50
C CYS A 29 9.99 -11.31 0.25
N PRO A 30 11.30 -11.02 0.33
CA PRO A 30 11.80 -9.82 0.97
C PRO A 30 11.48 -8.58 0.13
N PHE A 31 11.27 -7.45 0.79
CA PHE A 31 11.21 -6.12 0.19
C PHE A 31 11.77 -5.07 1.14
N ASP A 32 12.31 -3.99 0.58
CA ASP A 32 12.85 -2.87 1.35
C ASP A 32 11.73 -1.87 1.64
N CYS A 33 11.37 -1.72 2.91
CA CYS A 33 10.28 -0.89 3.34
C CYS A 33 10.71 0.57 3.51
N ALA A 34 9.78 1.49 3.26
CA ALA A 34 9.99 2.93 3.48
C ALA A 34 10.31 3.31 4.93
N CYS A 35 10.08 2.42 5.90
CA CYS A 35 10.51 2.60 7.29
C CYS A 35 12.04 2.46 7.48
N GLY A 36 12.77 2.06 6.43
CA GLY A 36 14.24 1.87 6.44
C GLY A 36 14.69 0.44 6.76
N LYS A 37 13.76 -0.50 6.98
CA LYS A 37 14.05 -1.92 7.24
C LYS A 37 13.62 -2.80 6.06
N SER A 38 14.24 -3.96 5.94
CA SER A 38 13.76 -5.01 5.03
C SER A 38 12.77 -5.91 5.76
N HIS A 39 11.63 -6.21 5.13
CA HIS A 39 10.63 -7.12 5.67
C HIS A 39 10.40 -8.30 4.72
N ALA A 40 10.06 -9.46 5.26
CA ALA A 40 9.52 -10.56 4.48
C ALA A 40 8.01 -10.35 4.30
N PHE A 41 7.51 -10.39 3.07
CA PHE A 41 6.08 -10.28 2.82
C PHE A 41 5.32 -11.44 3.47
N ASP A 42 4.32 -11.11 4.27
CA ASP A 42 3.41 -12.06 4.89
C ASP A 42 1.98 -11.49 4.79
N PRO A 43 1.06 -12.16 4.08
CA PRO A 43 -0.30 -11.66 3.91
C PRO A 43 -1.10 -11.58 5.23
N GLY A 44 -0.64 -12.23 6.31
CA GLY A 44 -1.26 -12.14 7.63
C GLY A 44 -0.91 -10.86 8.41
N THR A 45 0.24 -10.27 8.15
CA THR A 45 0.75 -9.09 8.90
C THR A 45 0.93 -7.85 8.03
N ILE A 46 1.19 -8.03 6.73
CA ILE A 46 1.40 -6.94 5.78
C ILE A 46 0.16 -6.78 4.92
N ARG A 47 -0.59 -5.72 5.18
CA ARG A 47 -1.78 -5.39 4.42
C ARG A 47 -1.40 -4.86 3.04
N VAL A 48 -2.02 -5.43 2.00
CA VAL A 48 -1.99 -4.88 0.64
C VAL A 48 -3.11 -3.86 0.52
N LEU A 49 -2.80 -2.57 0.43
CA LEU A 49 -3.81 -1.52 0.23
C LEU A 49 -4.45 -1.63 -1.13
N ARG A 50 -3.63 -1.87 -2.16
CA ARG A 50 -4.11 -1.96 -3.54
C ARG A 50 -3.08 -2.57 -4.48
N GLU A 51 -3.59 -3.21 -5.52
CA GLU A 51 -2.87 -3.53 -6.75
C GLU A 51 -2.90 -2.35 -7.73
N LEU A 52 -1.77 -2.10 -8.37
CA LEU A 52 -1.62 -1.08 -9.40
C LEU A 52 -1.28 -1.75 -10.74
N PRO A 53 -1.53 -1.05 -11.88
CA PRO A 53 -1.11 -1.54 -13.18
C PRO A 53 0.38 -1.93 -13.22
N TRP A 54 0.71 -2.85 -14.13
CA TRP A 54 2.07 -3.37 -14.33
C TRP A 54 2.64 -4.14 -13.13
N MET A 55 1.81 -4.99 -12.52
CA MET A 55 2.21 -5.93 -11.46
C MET A 55 2.84 -5.22 -10.26
N ARG A 56 2.16 -4.17 -9.77
CA ARG A 56 2.62 -3.38 -8.63
C ARG A 56 1.65 -3.52 -7.46
N LEU A 57 2.17 -3.52 -6.25
CA LEU A 57 1.38 -3.56 -5.02
C LEU A 57 1.77 -2.39 -4.12
N VAL A 58 0.80 -1.84 -3.40
CA VAL A 58 1.05 -0.89 -2.30
C VAL A 58 0.89 -1.63 -0.97
N LEU A 59 1.99 -1.75 -0.23
CA LEU A 59 2.08 -2.48 1.04
C LEU A 59 2.09 -1.51 2.22
N VAL A 60 1.38 -1.87 3.29
CA VAL A 60 1.45 -1.18 4.59
C VAL A 60 2.54 -1.83 5.43
N CYS A 61 3.41 -1.01 6.00
CA CYS A 61 4.41 -1.46 6.96
C CYS A 61 3.75 -2.10 8.20
N PRO A 62 4.24 -3.24 8.69
CA PRO A 62 3.68 -3.89 9.88
C PRO A 62 4.04 -3.16 11.19
N GLU A 63 5.07 -2.31 11.16
CA GLU A 63 5.65 -1.64 12.35
C GLU A 63 5.30 -0.15 12.43
N GLY A 64 4.56 0.42 11.47
CA GLY A 64 4.20 1.83 11.50
C GLY A 64 3.46 2.32 10.26
N GLU A 65 3.24 3.63 10.20
CA GLU A 65 2.46 4.27 9.14
C GLU A 65 3.32 4.56 7.90
N TYR A 66 3.93 3.52 7.34
CA TYR A 66 4.71 3.62 6.10
C TYR A 66 4.05 2.83 5.00
N LEU A 67 4.06 3.39 3.80
CA LEU A 67 3.53 2.77 2.59
C LEU A 67 4.68 2.54 1.62
N THR A 68 4.76 1.34 1.07
CA THR A 68 5.79 0.97 0.08
C THR A 68 5.14 0.45 -1.18
N CYS A 69 5.45 1.06 -2.32
CA CYS A 69 5.09 0.56 -3.63
C CYS A 69 6.15 -0.43 -4.10
N VAL A 70 5.76 -1.68 -4.34
CA VAL A 70 6.63 -2.74 -4.83
C VAL A 70 6.19 -3.18 -6.23
N LYS A 71 7.14 -3.61 -7.04
CA LYS A 71 6.91 -4.28 -8.33
C LYS A 71 7.21 -5.75 -8.19
N ILE A 72 6.27 -6.59 -8.63
CA ILE A 72 6.46 -8.03 -8.73
C ILE A 72 7.31 -8.31 -9.98
N LYS A 73 8.40 -9.03 -9.80
CA LYS A 73 9.30 -9.48 -10.86
C LYS A 73 9.49 -11.00 -10.80
N GLY A 74 9.86 -11.58 -11.94
CA GLY A 74 10.22 -13.00 -12.08
C GLY A 74 9.08 -13.88 -12.59
N TRP A 75 9.44 -14.92 -13.35
CA TRP A 75 8.50 -15.90 -13.91
C TRP A 75 8.54 -17.24 -13.16
N PHE A 76 9.71 -17.65 -12.64
CA PHE A 76 9.91 -18.91 -11.92
C PHE A 76 10.20 -18.73 -10.41
N ARG A 77 10.73 -17.57 -10.01
CA ARG A 77 10.94 -17.20 -8.62
C ARG A 77 10.60 -15.73 -8.46
N TYR A 78 9.45 -15.47 -7.85
CA TYR A 78 8.97 -14.11 -7.66
C TYR A 78 9.89 -13.34 -6.72
N ARG A 79 10.01 -12.03 -6.98
CA ARG A 79 10.71 -11.06 -6.14
C ARG A 79 9.88 -9.80 -6.07
N LEU A 80 9.91 -9.15 -4.91
CA LEU A 80 9.32 -7.83 -4.72
C LEU A 80 10.45 -6.80 -4.80
N GLU A 81 10.39 -5.94 -5.81
CA GLU A 81 11.31 -4.82 -5.95
C GLU A 81 10.62 -3.56 -5.41
N SER A 82 11.16 -2.97 -4.35
CA SER A 82 10.70 -1.68 -3.85
C SER A 82 11.00 -0.57 -4.86
N LEU A 83 9.97 0.21 -5.22
CA LEU A 83 10.09 1.30 -6.17
C LEU A 83 10.22 2.65 -5.47
N PHE A 84 9.30 2.92 -4.56
CA PHE A 84 9.23 4.14 -3.75
C PHE A 84 8.31 3.89 -2.57
N GLY A 85 8.35 4.78 -1.58
CA GLY A 85 7.42 4.75 -0.48
C GLY A 85 7.41 6.06 0.28
N THR A 86 6.56 6.14 1.29
CA THR A 86 6.34 7.35 2.07
C THR A 86 5.88 7.00 3.48
N GLN A 87 6.03 7.95 4.40
CA GLN A 87 5.33 7.93 5.67
C GLN A 87 3.95 8.55 5.46
N ALA A 88 2.88 7.82 5.81
CA ALA A 88 1.57 8.43 5.93
C ALA A 88 1.57 9.30 7.20
N GLN A 89 1.18 10.56 7.07
CA GLN A 89 0.87 11.41 8.22
C GLN A 89 -0.65 11.43 8.38
N PRO A 90 -1.18 11.29 9.61
CA PRO A 90 -2.58 11.57 9.86
C PRO A 90 -2.85 13.04 9.49
N GLY A 91 -3.88 13.28 8.69
CA GLY A 91 -4.30 14.63 8.32
C GLY A 91 -4.70 15.38 9.59
N VAL A 92 -4.19 16.60 9.76
CA VAL A 92 -4.69 17.51 10.79
C VAL A 92 -6.04 18.01 10.32
N ASP A 93 -7.12 17.50 10.89
CA ASP A 93 -8.45 18.09 10.73
C ASP A 93 -8.39 19.50 11.34
N GLN A 94 -8.33 20.54 10.50
CA GLN A 94 -8.59 21.90 10.95
C GLN A 94 -10.09 22.01 11.19
N GLU A 95 -10.52 21.81 12.44
CA GLU A 95 -11.81 22.31 12.91
C GLU A 95 -11.79 23.85 12.76
N GLU A 96 -12.50 24.36 11.75
CA GLU A 96 -12.85 25.78 11.66
C GLU A 96 -13.72 26.14 12.88
N GLN A 97 -13.08 26.69 13.92
CA GLN A 97 -13.77 27.44 14.96
C GLN A 97 -14.23 28.77 14.37
N HIS A 98 -15.46 28.81 13.86
CA HIS A 98 -16.24 30.05 13.79
C HIS A 98 -17.07 30.15 15.08
N GLY A 99 -16.58 30.96 16.01
CA GLY A 99 -17.30 31.47 17.17
C GLY A 99 -16.98 32.95 17.35
#